data_AF-A0A7I8IHM0-F1
#
_entry.id   AF-A0A7I8IHM0-F1
#
_cell.length_a   1.000
_cell.length_b   1.000
_cell.length_c   1.000
_cell.angle_alpha   90.00
_cell.angle_beta   90.00
_cell.angle_gamma   90.00
#
_symmetry.space_group_name_H-M   'P 1'
#
loop_
_entity.id
_entity.type
_entity.pdbx_description
1 polymer ?
#
loop_
_entity_poly.entity_id
_entity_poly.type
_entity_poly.pdbx_seq_one_letter_code
_entity_poly.pdbx_strand_id
1 'polypeptide(L)'
;MDALPALSSDLRRGTHPATNAGEALLFLPQPAVACSGAVPLSSSPSPTGGPPAEGPSGRSARRSLSAGPLSSFHRKAATGYAAALLDAARCGGTIAAMERDVRRFAWGVRALLADPLVAEELKGAAVRRAAEEGGFCRQLVTLVRMLVGKGKVSMVGKVMEEFERIHGELTGKRVSLVSSEEMMAVD
;
A
#
# COMPACT_ATOMS: atom_id res chain seq x y z
N MET A 1 -37.82 -44.29 -38.91
CA MET A 1 -38.34 -45.58 -39.41
C MET A 1 -37.24 -46.62 -39.46
N ASP A 2 -36.88 -47.38 -38.42
CA ASP A 2 -36.98 -47.25 -36.93
C ASP A 2 -36.27 -48.47 -36.29
N ALA A 3 -35.81 -48.48 -35.03
CA ALA A 3 -35.81 -47.49 -33.94
C ALA A 3 -34.50 -47.61 -33.10
N LEU A 4 -34.37 -46.83 -32.01
CA LEU A 4 -33.32 -47.00 -30.99
C LEU A 4 -33.83 -47.85 -29.81
N PRO A 5 -33.02 -48.75 -29.22
CA PRO A 5 -33.41 -49.49 -28.03
C PRO A 5 -33.36 -48.61 -26.77
N ALA A 6 -34.28 -48.85 -25.85
CA ALA A 6 -34.42 -48.11 -24.60
C ALA A 6 -33.27 -48.38 -23.62
N LEU A 7 -32.78 -47.32 -22.95
CA LEU A 7 -32.02 -47.45 -21.70
C LEU A 7 -32.96 -47.23 -20.53
N SER A 8 -32.98 -48.21 -19.63
CA SER A 8 -33.84 -48.22 -18.43
C SER A 8 -33.31 -47.27 -17.35
N SER A 9 -34.26 -46.63 -16.67
CA SER A 9 -34.41 -46.49 -15.21
C SER A 9 -33.44 -47.32 -14.35
N ASP A 10 -33.02 -46.93 -13.13
CA ASP A 10 -33.65 -46.09 -12.10
C ASP A 10 -32.56 -45.73 -11.03
N LEU A 11 -32.46 -44.51 -10.47
CA LEU A 11 -33.00 -44.09 -9.16
C LEU A 11 -32.05 -44.20 -7.93
N ARG A 12 -32.11 -43.20 -7.01
CA ARG A 12 -31.55 -43.15 -5.63
C ARG A 12 -30.00 -43.12 -5.52
N ARG A 13 -29.33 -42.41 -4.59
CA ARG A 13 -29.63 -41.48 -3.46
C ARG A 13 -28.57 -40.34 -3.57
N GLY A 14 -28.71 -39.14 -3.01
CA GLY A 14 -29.54 -38.73 -1.88
C GLY A 14 -28.74 -38.70 -0.56
N THR A 15 -27.73 -37.83 -0.45
CA THR A 15 -27.09 -37.43 0.82
C THR A 15 -26.44 -36.06 0.69
N HIS A 16 -26.91 -35.10 1.49
CA HIS A 16 -26.27 -33.81 1.70
C HIS A 16 -25.68 -33.81 3.13
N PRO A 17 -24.38 -33.60 3.34
CA PRO A 17 -23.85 -33.17 4.64
C PRO A 17 -24.05 -31.65 4.73
N ALA A 18 -25.04 -31.18 5.49
CA ALA A 18 -25.04 -31.05 6.94
C ALA A 18 -24.20 -29.85 7.42
N THR A 19 -24.92 -28.75 7.67
CA THR A 19 -24.40 -27.52 8.27
C THR A 19 -23.92 -27.76 9.70
N ASN A 20 -22.62 -27.68 9.95
CA ASN A 20 -22.09 -27.59 11.31
C ASN A 20 -22.09 -26.13 11.77
N ALA A 21 -23.14 -25.75 12.49
CA ALA A 21 -23.13 -24.57 13.34
C ALA A 21 -22.60 -24.98 14.72
N GLY A 22 -21.43 -24.49 15.14
CA GLY A 22 -20.86 -24.98 16.40
C GLY A 22 -19.43 -24.57 16.78
N GLU A 23 -18.95 -23.37 16.44
CA GLU A 23 -17.90 -22.74 17.26
C GLU A 23 -17.94 -21.20 17.12
N ALA A 24 -18.81 -20.59 17.91
CA ALA A 24 -18.72 -19.19 18.28
C ALA A 24 -18.13 -19.11 19.70
N LEU A 25 -17.53 -17.95 20.04
CA LEU A 25 -16.69 -17.74 21.24
C LEU A 25 -15.33 -18.46 21.08
N LEU A 26 -14.21 -17.84 20.71
CA LEU A 26 -13.68 -16.57 21.24
C LEU A 26 -13.02 -15.71 20.15
N PHE A 27 -13.75 -14.71 19.64
CA PHE A 27 -13.11 -13.54 19.02
C PHE A 27 -13.82 -12.29 19.53
N LEU A 28 -13.23 -11.64 20.53
CA LEU A 28 -13.71 -10.33 20.99
C LEU A 28 -13.60 -9.36 19.81
N PRO A 29 -14.70 -8.72 19.37
CA PRO A 29 -14.59 -7.59 18.47
C PRO A 29 -13.84 -6.48 19.21
N GLN A 30 -12.63 -6.14 18.75
CA GLN A 30 -11.96 -4.96 19.29
C GLN A 30 -12.83 -3.72 19.00
N PRO A 31 -12.97 -2.80 19.96
CA PRO A 31 -13.77 -1.60 19.77
C PRO A 31 -13.19 -0.81 18.60
N ALA A 32 -14.03 -0.53 17.61
CA ALA A 32 -13.67 0.39 16.54
C ALA A 32 -13.45 1.77 17.15
N VAL A 33 -12.19 2.15 17.33
CA VAL A 33 -11.79 3.52 17.68
C VAL A 33 -12.21 4.44 16.54
N ALA A 34 -13.43 4.97 16.65
CA ALA A 34 -13.93 6.00 15.77
C ALA A 34 -13.02 7.22 15.88
N CYS A 35 -12.30 7.54 14.81
CA CYS A 35 -11.57 8.80 14.71
C CYS A 35 -12.57 9.95 14.64
N SER A 36 -13.00 10.44 15.81
CA SER A 36 -13.93 11.56 15.95
C SER A 36 -13.22 12.85 15.54
N GLY A 37 -13.34 13.21 14.26
CA GLY A 37 -12.79 14.45 13.72
C GLY A 37 -13.64 15.63 14.14
N ALA A 38 -13.17 16.38 15.14
CA ALA A 38 -13.73 17.69 15.48
C ALA A 38 -13.42 18.70 14.36
N VAL A 39 -14.44 19.42 13.90
CA VAL A 39 -14.32 20.54 12.96
C VAL A 39 -14.29 21.87 13.72
N PRO A 40 -13.23 22.69 13.59
CA PRO A 40 -13.28 24.11 13.92
C PRO A 40 -13.71 24.92 12.69
N LEU A 41 -14.60 25.90 12.90
CA LEU A 41 -15.10 26.78 11.85
C LEU A 41 -14.08 27.87 11.44
N SER A 42 -14.18 28.26 10.17
CA SER A 42 -14.14 29.64 9.64
C SER A 42 -13.13 30.66 10.21
N SER A 43 -12.30 31.21 9.31
CA SER A 43 -12.14 32.67 9.14
C SER A 43 -11.42 32.99 7.83
N SER A 44 -12.07 33.72 6.93
CA SER A 44 -11.39 34.43 5.82
C SER A 44 -10.91 35.80 6.30
N PRO A 45 -9.80 36.30 5.73
CA PRO A 45 -9.87 37.63 5.12
C PRO A 45 -9.23 37.69 3.72
N SER A 46 -9.70 38.65 2.91
CA SER A 46 -9.23 38.94 1.54
C SER A 46 -8.41 40.27 1.54
N PRO A 47 -8.00 40.88 0.40
CA PRO A 47 -6.57 41.21 0.23
C PRO A 47 -6.22 42.71 0.18
N THR A 48 -5.02 43.05 0.66
CA THR A 48 -4.31 44.32 0.48
C THR A 48 -2.80 44.02 0.66
N GLY A 49 -1.82 44.53 -0.09
CA GLY A 49 -1.79 45.37 -1.29
C GLY A 49 -0.39 46.02 -1.41
N GLY A 50 0.31 45.84 -2.54
CA GLY A 50 1.56 46.57 -2.85
C GLY A 50 2.90 45.79 -2.80
N PRO A 51 3.73 45.81 -3.87
CA PRO A 51 5.19 45.62 -3.86
C PRO A 51 5.90 46.99 -3.63
N PRO A 52 7.25 47.16 -3.64
CA PRO A 52 8.34 46.20 -3.96
C PRO A 52 9.52 46.17 -2.96
N ALA A 53 10.49 45.27 -3.17
CA ALA A 53 11.93 45.51 -2.95
C ALA A 53 12.77 44.36 -3.54
N GLU A 54 13.75 44.69 -4.39
CA GLU A 54 14.72 43.72 -4.91
C GLU A 54 15.87 43.51 -3.91
N GLY A 55 16.32 42.25 -3.76
CA GLY A 55 17.49 41.89 -2.96
C GLY A 55 18.22 40.71 -3.61
N PRO A 56 19.51 40.85 -3.99
CA PRO A 56 20.21 39.83 -4.77
C PRO A 56 20.88 38.73 -3.93
N SER A 57 21.27 37.65 -4.62
CA SER A 57 22.31 36.70 -4.20
C SER A 57 22.10 35.90 -2.91
N GLY A 58 21.17 34.96 -2.97
CA GLY A 58 21.09 33.79 -2.09
C GLY A 58 21.05 32.47 -2.86
N ARG A 59 21.86 32.29 -3.92
CA ARG A 59 21.92 31.04 -4.70
C ARG A 59 22.59 29.92 -3.88
N SER A 60 21.85 29.39 -2.90
CA SER A 60 22.21 28.14 -2.23
C SER A 60 22.34 27.05 -3.28
N ALA A 61 23.55 26.52 -3.42
CA ALA A 61 23.89 25.54 -4.44
C ALA A 61 23.07 24.27 -4.21
N ARG A 62 21.97 24.12 -4.95
CA ARG A 62 21.28 22.84 -5.09
C ARG A 62 22.30 21.88 -5.68
N ARG A 63 22.91 21.07 -4.84
CA ARG A 63 23.79 19.97 -5.24
C ARG A 63 22.99 19.10 -6.21
N SER A 64 23.29 19.28 -7.50
CA SER A 64 22.64 18.56 -8.58
C SER A 64 23.22 17.15 -8.57
N LEU A 65 22.71 16.33 -7.66
CA LEU A 65 23.03 14.91 -7.60
C LEU A 65 22.46 14.27 -8.87
N SER A 66 23.38 14.03 -9.81
CA SER A 66 23.30 13.16 -10.98
C SER A 66 21.90 12.62 -11.27
N ALA A 67 21.26 13.20 -12.29
CA ALA A 67 20.05 12.64 -12.85
C ALA A 67 20.40 11.33 -13.60
N GLY A 68 20.54 10.24 -12.84
CA GLY A 68 20.41 8.89 -13.37
C GLY A 68 19.07 8.70 -14.09
N PRO A 69 18.94 7.66 -14.92
CA PRO A 69 17.88 7.52 -15.91
C PRO A 69 16.46 7.62 -15.33
N LEU A 70 15.48 7.77 -16.23
CA LEU A 70 14.08 8.19 -15.98
C LEU A 70 13.31 7.42 -14.88
N SER A 71 13.82 6.29 -14.38
CA SER A 71 13.30 5.61 -13.17
C SER A 71 13.31 6.48 -11.91
N SER A 72 14.18 7.49 -11.84
CA SER A 72 14.37 8.36 -10.66
C SER A 72 13.16 9.26 -10.32
N PHE A 73 12.32 9.62 -11.30
CA PHE A 73 11.10 10.41 -11.08
C PHE A 73 10.09 9.68 -10.17
N HIS A 74 9.87 8.39 -10.42
CA HIS A 74 8.96 7.59 -9.61
C HIS A 74 9.46 7.42 -8.17
N ARG A 75 10.77 7.33 -7.98
CA ARG A 75 11.37 7.21 -6.64
C ARG A 75 11.07 8.46 -5.81
N LYS A 76 11.36 9.66 -6.33
CA LYS A 76 11.06 10.93 -5.63
C LYS A 76 9.57 11.09 -5.29
N ALA A 77 8.68 10.73 -6.21
CA ALA A 77 7.24 10.76 -5.95
C ALA A 77 6.81 9.72 -4.89
N ALA A 78 7.35 8.50 -4.96
CA ALA A 78 7.08 7.44 -4.01
C ALA A 78 7.55 7.79 -2.59
N THR A 79 8.75 8.35 -2.44
CA THR A 79 9.25 8.88 -1.15
C THR A 79 8.28 9.91 -0.56
N GLY A 80 7.76 10.83 -1.37
CA GLY A 80 6.79 11.85 -0.92
C GLY A 80 5.47 11.25 -0.44
N TYR A 81 4.89 10.30 -1.16
CA TYR A 81 3.68 9.60 -0.73
C TYR A 81 3.91 8.69 0.48
N ALA A 82 5.07 8.04 0.59
CA ALA A 82 5.46 7.23 1.73
C ALA A 82 5.61 8.08 3.01
N ALA A 83 6.28 9.23 2.89
CA ALA A 83 6.39 10.21 3.97
C ALA A 83 5.01 10.72 4.39
N ALA A 84 4.10 11.02 3.45
CA ALA A 84 2.73 11.45 3.76
C ALA A 84 1.89 10.36 4.44
N LEU A 85 2.03 9.08 4.06
CA LEU A 85 1.40 7.96 4.78
C LEU A 85 1.91 7.86 6.22
N LEU A 86 3.23 7.99 6.41
CA LEU A 86 3.85 7.88 7.72
C LEU A 86 3.49 9.08 8.63
N ASP A 87 3.42 10.28 8.07
CA ASP A 87 2.97 11.49 8.75
C ASP A 87 1.51 11.38 9.18
N ALA A 88 0.61 10.95 8.28
CA ALA A 88 -0.79 10.70 8.61
C ALA A 88 -0.96 9.61 9.69
N ALA A 89 -0.13 8.57 9.67
CA ALA A 89 -0.13 7.51 10.70
C ALA A 89 0.46 8.00 12.04
N ARG A 90 1.42 8.93 12.03
CA ARG A 90 1.96 9.61 13.22
C ARG A 90 0.91 10.49 13.87
N CYS A 91 0.30 11.40 13.10
CA CYS A 91 -0.76 12.29 13.57
C CYS A 91 -1.98 11.52 14.12
N GLY A 92 -2.28 10.34 13.56
CA GLY A 92 -3.35 9.46 14.06
C GLY A 92 -2.95 8.50 15.19
N GLY A 93 -1.67 8.41 15.58
CA GLY A 93 -1.19 7.41 16.53
C GLY A 93 -1.23 5.95 16.03
N THR A 94 -1.43 5.73 14.73
CA THR A 94 -1.68 4.40 14.12
C THR A 94 -0.47 3.78 13.42
N ILE A 95 0.76 4.25 13.71
CA ILE A 95 2.00 3.82 13.02
C ILE A 95 2.14 2.29 12.98
N ALA A 96 1.97 1.59 14.11
CA ALA A 96 2.11 0.14 14.18
C ALA A 96 1.04 -0.63 13.37
N ALA A 97 -0.17 -0.08 13.27
CA ALA A 97 -1.23 -0.63 12.41
C ALA A 97 -0.89 -0.39 10.93
N MET A 98 -0.42 0.82 10.59
CA MET A 98 0.03 1.17 9.23
C MET A 98 1.20 0.29 8.77
N GLU A 99 2.21 0.06 9.61
CA GLU A 99 3.37 -0.80 9.27
C GLU A 99 2.96 -2.27 9.07
N ARG A 100 1.99 -2.77 9.84
CA ARG A 100 1.40 -4.11 9.64
C ARG A 100 0.64 -4.19 8.32
N ASP A 101 -0.18 -3.19 8.04
CA ASP A 101 -1.03 -3.15 6.85
C ASP A 101 -0.23 -2.94 5.56
N VAL A 102 0.78 -2.07 5.57
CA VAL A 102 1.72 -1.88 4.45
C VAL A 102 2.41 -3.21 4.11
N ARG A 103 2.98 -3.92 5.10
CA ARG A 103 3.60 -5.24 4.88
C ARG A 103 2.62 -6.28 4.33
N ARG A 104 1.44 -6.41 4.95
CA ARG A 104 0.41 -7.37 4.51
C ARG A 104 -0.06 -7.07 3.08
N PHE A 105 -0.27 -5.80 2.75
CA PHE A 105 -0.68 -5.37 1.42
C PHE A 105 0.45 -5.59 0.39
N ALA A 106 1.66 -5.12 0.67
CA ALA A 106 2.83 -5.27 -0.19
C ALA A 106 3.10 -6.74 -0.54
N TRP A 107 3.05 -7.63 0.46
CA TRP A 107 3.15 -9.08 0.26
C TRP A 107 2.06 -9.60 -0.69
N GLY A 108 0.79 -9.26 -0.42
CA GLY A 108 -0.35 -9.74 -1.19
C GLY A 108 -0.38 -9.29 -2.66
N VAL A 109 0.15 -8.10 -2.99
CA VAL A 109 0.15 -7.58 -4.37
C VAL A 109 1.48 -7.76 -5.12
N ARG A 110 2.56 -8.26 -4.46
CA ARG A 110 3.92 -8.30 -5.03
C ARG A 110 3.98 -9.05 -6.36
N ALA A 111 3.41 -10.25 -6.43
CA ALA A 111 3.44 -11.08 -7.63
C ALA A 111 2.70 -10.40 -8.79
N LEU A 112 1.50 -9.88 -8.53
CA LEU A 112 0.67 -9.18 -9.51
C LEU A 112 1.33 -7.91 -10.06
N LEU A 113 2.02 -7.14 -9.21
CA LEU A 113 2.75 -5.95 -9.66
C LEU A 113 3.99 -6.30 -10.50
N ALA A 114 4.65 -7.43 -10.20
CA ALA A 114 5.86 -7.88 -10.89
C ALA A 114 5.58 -8.59 -12.23
N ASP A 115 4.38 -9.12 -12.44
CA ASP A 115 4.01 -9.85 -13.66
C ASP A 115 3.96 -8.91 -14.90
N PRO A 116 4.81 -9.11 -15.92
CA PRO A 116 4.78 -8.27 -17.13
C PRO A 116 3.65 -8.65 -18.11
N LEU A 117 2.98 -9.78 -17.93
CA LEU A 117 1.95 -10.31 -18.85
C LEU A 117 0.55 -9.75 -18.57
N VAL A 118 0.31 -9.25 -17.34
CA VAL A 118 -0.98 -8.66 -16.96
C VAL A 118 -1.01 -7.18 -17.34
N ALA A 119 -2.05 -6.75 -18.06
CA ALA A 119 -2.26 -5.34 -18.42
C ALA A 119 -2.39 -4.44 -17.16
N GLU A 120 -1.89 -3.21 -17.23
CA GLU A 120 -1.89 -2.29 -16.09
C GLU A 120 -3.30 -1.93 -15.61
N GLU A 121 -4.34 -1.93 -16.47
CA GLU A 121 -5.73 -1.76 -16.03
C GLU A 121 -6.22 -2.94 -15.18
N LEU A 122 -5.91 -4.18 -15.59
CA LEU A 122 -6.28 -5.39 -14.84
C LEU A 122 -5.54 -5.47 -13.51
N LYS A 123 -4.22 -5.17 -13.50
CA LYS A 123 -3.47 -4.99 -12.26
C LYS A 123 -4.10 -3.92 -11.39
N GLY A 124 -4.41 -2.76 -11.95
CA GLY A 124 -5.01 -1.64 -11.22
C GLY A 124 -6.33 -2.03 -10.55
N ALA A 125 -7.23 -2.68 -11.29
CA ALA A 125 -8.49 -3.18 -10.76
C ALA A 125 -8.29 -4.18 -9.62
N ALA A 126 -7.41 -5.17 -9.79
CA ALA A 126 -7.13 -6.19 -8.77
C ALA A 126 -6.41 -5.61 -7.54
N VAL A 127 -5.42 -4.72 -7.72
CA VAL A 127 -4.72 -3.99 -6.63
C VAL A 127 -5.69 -3.10 -5.85
N ARG A 128 -6.59 -2.40 -6.54
CA ARG A 128 -7.65 -1.60 -5.88
C ARG A 128 -8.61 -2.49 -5.10
N ARG A 129 -9.08 -3.58 -5.69
CA ARG A 129 -9.98 -4.55 -5.04
C ARG A 129 -9.35 -5.13 -3.78
N ALA A 130 -8.09 -5.57 -3.87
CA ALA A 130 -7.33 -6.07 -2.72
C ALA A 130 -7.25 -5.04 -1.59
N ALA A 131 -7.04 -3.76 -1.90
CA ALA A 131 -7.03 -2.70 -0.89
C ALA A 131 -8.41 -2.42 -0.28
N GLU A 132 -9.49 -2.49 -1.05
CA GLU A 132 -10.85 -2.21 -0.58
C GLU A 132 -11.44 -3.38 0.24
N GLU A 133 -11.18 -4.63 -0.16
CA GLU A 133 -11.66 -5.83 0.54
C GLU A 133 -10.72 -6.27 1.68
N GLY A 134 -9.43 -5.92 1.62
CA GLY A 134 -8.39 -6.45 2.51
C GLY A 134 -8.34 -5.88 3.93
N GLY A 135 -9.30 -5.04 4.34
CA GLY A 135 -9.41 -4.56 5.74
C GLY A 135 -8.21 -3.75 6.23
N PHE A 136 -7.72 -2.81 5.43
CA PHE A 136 -6.55 -1.98 5.75
C PHE A 136 -6.92 -0.58 6.29
N CYS A 137 -5.96 0.08 6.95
CA CYS A 137 -6.05 1.47 7.38
C CYS A 137 -6.55 2.40 6.25
N ARG A 138 -7.50 3.29 6.57
CA ARG A 138 -8.19 4.16 5.59
C ARG A 138 -7.23 4.98 4.72
N GLN A 139 -6.10 5.42 5.27
CA GLN A 139 -5.09 6.20 4.56
C GLN A 139 -4.39 5.36 3.46
N LEU A 140 -4.08 4.09 3.74
CA LEU A 140 -3.49 3.16 2.77
C LEU A 140 -4.48 2.88 1.63
N VAL A 141 -5.74 2.54 1.95
CA VAL A 141 -6.81 2.32 0.96
C VAL A 141 -7.02 3.56 0.09
N THR A 142 -7.03 4.75 0.70
CA THR A 142 -7.19 6.04 -0.01
C THR A 142 -6.02 6.31 -0.95
N LEU A 143 -4.77 6.07 -0.51
CA LEU A 143 -3.59 6.18 -1.37
C LEU A 143 -3.69 5.23 -2.57
N VAL A 144 -3.98 3.95 -2.34
CA VAL A 144 -4.05 2.94 -3.42
C VAL A 144 -5.13 3.31 -4.43
N ARG A 145 -6.34 3.67 -3.97
CA ARG A 145 -7.43 4.15 -4.85
C ARG A 145 -7.01 5.35 -5.68
N MET A 146 -6.31 6.32 -5.08
CA MET A 146 -5.81 7.50 -5.78
C MET A 146 -4.71 7.16 -6.80
N LEU A 147 -3.77 6.27 -6.49
CA LEU A 147 -2.69 5.89 -7.40
C LEU A 147 -3.22 5.08 -8.59
N VAL A 148 -4.10 4.10 -8.35
CA VAL A 148 -4.77 3.33 -9.39
C VAL A 148 -5.63 4.25 -10.27
N GLY A 149 -6.45 5.12 -9.67
CA GLY A 149 -7.30 6.07 -10.42
C GLY A 149 -6.52 7.10 -11.24
N LYS A 150 -5.21 7.27 -11.00
CA LYS A 150 -4.30 8.10 -11.79
C LYS A 150 -3.47 7.30 -12.82
N GLY A 151 -3.75 6.01 -13.01
CA GLY A 151 -2.98 5.12 -13.89
C GLY A 151 -1.55 4.82 -13.37
N LYS A 152 -1.29 5.00 -12.08
CA LYS A 152 0.05 4.87 -11.46
C LYS A 152 0.19 3.59 -10.64
N VAL A 153 -0.27 2.46 -11.19
CA VAL A 153 -0.26 1.15 -10.52
C VAL A 153 1.17 0.72 -10.18
N SER A 154 2.11 0.85 -11.12
CA SER A 154 3.55 0.67 -10.91
C SER A 154 4.21 1.57 -9.84
N MET A 155 3.52 2.61 -9.35
CA MET A 155 3.99 3.44 -8.22
C MET A 155 3.60 2.84 -6.86
N VAL A 156 2.56 2.00 -6.79
CA VAL A 156 2.04 1.44 -5.53
C VAL A 156 3.13 0.65 -4.80
N GLY A 157 3.79 -0.31 -5.48
CA GLY A 157 4.87 -1.10 -4.88
C GLY A 157 6.04 -0.24 -4.39
N LYS A 158 6.45 0.77 -5.17
CA LYS A 158 7.52 1.72 -4.81
C LYS A 158 7.19 2.52 -3.56
N VAL A 159 5.92 2.85 -3.32
CA VAL A 159 5.51 3.58 -2.10
C VAL A 159 5.55 2.68 -0.88
N MET A 160 5.21 1.39 -1.01
CA MET A 160 5.33 0.44 0.11
C MET A 160 6.81 0.22 0.49
N GLU A 161 7.69 0.06 -0.50
CA GLU A 161 9.14 -0.07 -0.32
C GLU A 161 9.75 1.18 0.35
N GLU A 162 9.41 2.38 -0.14
CA GLU A 162 9.89 3.63 0.47
C GLU A 162 9.31 3.84 1.88
N PHE A 163 8.08 3.40 2.17
CA PHE A 163 7.50 3.46 3.52
C PHE A 163 8.28 2.58 4.50
N GLU A 164 8.56 1.33 4.13
CA GLU A 164 9.33 0.41 4.97
C GLU A 164 10.75 0.94 5.21
N ARG A 165 11.40 1.52 4.19
CA ARG A 165 12.72 2.15 4.35
C ARG A 165 12.68 3.32 5.34
N ILE A 166 11.78 4.29 5.14
CA ILE A 166 11.69 5.49 6.00
C ILE A 166 11.32 5.08 7.44
N HIS A 167 10.39 4.13 7.62
CA HIS A 167 10.03 3.62 8.94
C HIS A 167 11.20 2.89 9.64
N GLY A 168 11.97 2.09 8.89
CA GLY A 168 13.17 1.40 9.39
C GLY A 168 14.27 2.37 9.82
N GLU A 169 14.55 3.40 9.02
CA GLU A 169 15.48 4.49 9.36
C GLU A 169 15.09 5.16 10.69
N LEU A 170 13.81 5.47 10.87
CA LEU A 170 13.28 6.18 12.05
C LEU A 170 13.20 5.32 13.32
N THR A 171 13.04 4.00 13.18
CA THR A 171 13.01 3.05 14.30
C THR A 171 14.41 2.58 14.70
N GLY A 172 15.48 3.14 14.11
CA GLY A 172 16.85 2.74 14.39
C GLY A 172 17.21 1.36 13.86
N LYS A 173 16.38 0.79 12.97
CA LYS A 173 16.54 -0.54 12.38
C LYS A 173 17.62 -0.51 11.29
N ARG A 174 18.85 -0.17 11.68
CA ARG A 174 20.02 -0.27 10.81
C ARG A 174 20.26 -1.74 10.49
N VAL A 175 19.93 -2.12 9.26
CA VAL A 175 20.35 -3.40 8.68
C VAL A 175 21.86 -3.33 8.49
N SER A 176 22.62 -3.73 9.51
CA SER A 176 24.06 -3.96 9.36
C SER A 176 24.23 -5.19 8.48
N LEU A 177 24.59 -4.96 7.22
CA LEU A 177 25.17 -6.01 6.38
C LEU A 177 26.49 -6.42 7.04
N VAL A 178 26.44 -7.48 7.86
CA VAL A 178 27.64 -8.14 8.37
C VAL A 178 28.20 -8.94 7.21
N SER A 179 29.13 -8.33 6.47
CA SER A 179 29.96 -9.05 5.52
C SER A 179 30.81 -10.03 6.33
N SER A 180 30.53 -11.32 6.20
CA SER A 180 31.32 -12.37 6.84
C SER A 180 32.51 -12.72 5.94
N GLU A 181 33.44 -11.78 5.83
CA GLU A 181 34.68 -11.89 5.04
C GLU A 181 35.89 -12.11 5.96
N GLU A 182 35.91 -13.21 6.72
CA GLU A 182 37.17 -13.70 7.29
C GLU A 182 37.15 -15.21 7.54
N MET A 183 37.86 -15.97 6.71
CA MET A 183 39.14 -16.59 7.11
C MET A 183 39.69 -17.41 5.93
N MET A 184 40.66 -16.83 5.22
CA MET A 184 41.54 -17.56 4.31
C MET A 184 42.67 -18.23 5.11
N ALA A 185 42.99 -19.47 4.75
CA ALA A 185 44.27 -20.15 4.88
C ALA A 185 44.97 -20.25 6.26
N VAL A 186 45.30 -21.49 6.64
CA VAL A 186 46.70 -21.90 6.87
C VAL A 186 46.81 -23.41 6.59
N ASP A 187 47.91 -23.77 5.91
CA ASP A 187 48.45 -25.09 5.47
C ASP A 187 47.60 -26.38 5.62
#